data_AF-A0A4Q9GQ98-F1
#
_entry.id   AF-A0A4Q9GQ98-F1
#
_cell.length_a   1.000
_cell.length_b   1.000
_cell.length_c   1.000
_cell.angle_alpha   90.00
_cell.angle_beta   90.00
_cell.angle_gamma   90.00
#
_symmetry.space_group_name_H-M   'P 1'
#
loop_
_entity.id
_entity.type
_entity.pdbx_description
1 polymer ?
#
loop_
_entity_poly.entity_id
_entity_poly.type
_entity_poly.pdbx_seq_one_letter_code
_entity_poly.pdbx_strand_id
1 'polypeptide(L)'
;MSQTAERVTKSVTKNLGRRGAWPALLTALGVAAFLVMQNVLSSLVTMLGLIGTPTQTTVDGLEQLEVIHVSDYIWQGVLTQTLIISLPLAFGVFVSFWILAPIGEELQLRFVVARSVLAGAVGAVIIFLVAVISALVGSIESGGILSSWSFSPYADFFSSALQALTTALGSFVFTLPLVILGGVLLWTWTRHTDREHDPSGILDEV
;
A
#
# COMPACT_ATOMS: atom_id res chain seq x y z
N MET A 1 15.13 0.09 -31.20
CA MET A 1 14.68 0.11 -29.79
C MET A 1 14.97 1.43 -29.06
N SER A 2 15.94 2.27 -29.47
CA SER A 2 16.23 3.53 -28.73
C SER A 2 15.21 4.66 -28.93
N GLN A 3 14.60 4.81 -30.12
CA GLN A 3 13.60 5.87 -30.37
C GLN A 3 12.32 5.70 -29.54
N THR A 4 11.92 4.47 -29.22
CA THR A 4 10.73 4.22 -28.41
C THR A 4 10.98 4.60 -26.95
N ALA A 5 12.15 4.29 -26.41
CA ALA A 5 12.55 4.65 -25.05
C ALA A 5 12.66 6.18 -24.87
N GLU A 6 13.20 6.89 -25.88
CA GLU A 6 13.32 8.35 -25.86
C GLU A 6 11.95 9.05 -25.92
N ARG A 7 11.00 8.52 -26.70
CA ARG A 7 9.62 9.04 -26.73
C ARG A 7 8.91 8.83 -25.38
N VAL A 8 9.10 7.67 -24.76
CA VAL A 8 8.52 7.39 -23.43
C VAL A 8 9.12 8.33 -22.37
N THR A 9 10.44 8.52 -22.34
CA THR A 9 11.07 9.43 -21.35
C THR A 9 10.67 10.88 -21.55
N LYS A 10 10.60 11.38 -22.79
CA LYS A 10 10.10 12.74 -23.08
C LYS A 10 8.63 12.92 -22.73
N SER A 11 7.80 11.89 -22.94
CA SER A 11 6.39 11.92 -22.55
C SER A 11 6.22 11.89 -21.02
N VAL A 12 6.96 11.05 -20.31
CA VAL A 12 6.94 10.97 -18.84
C VAL A 12 7.43 12.27 -18.21
N THR A 13 8.54 12.84 -18.68
CA THR A 13 9.05 14.13 -18.17
C THR A 13 8.14 15.31 -18.48
N LYS A 14 7.54 15.36 -19.67
CA LYS A 14 6.53 16.39 -20.02
C LYS A 14 5.26 16.25 -19.15
N ASN A 15 4.85 15.02 -18.84
CA ASN A 15 3.71 14.76 -17.97
C ASN A 15 4.03 14.98 -16.48
N LEU A 16 5.25 14.71 -16.03
CA LEU A 16 5.76 15.06 -14.68
C LEU A 16 5.77 16.59 -14.46
N GLY A 17 5.85 17.37 -15.54
CA GLY A 17 5.67 18.82 -15.51
C GLY A 17 4.23 19.32 -15.42
N ARG A 18 3.20 18.45 -15.46
CA ARG A 18 1.80 18.88 -15.23
C ARG A 18 1.61 19.30 -13.78
N ARG A 19 1.04 20.49 -13.54
CA ARG A 19 1.02 21.21 -12.26
C ARG A 19 0.28 20.55 -11.08
N GLY A 20 -0.37 19.39 -11.24
CA GLY A 20 -0.98 18.62 -10.13
C GLY A 20 -0.03 17.60 -9.48
N ALA A 21 1.20 17.53 -9.99
CA ALA A 21 2.16 16.50 -9.69
C ALA A 21 2.63 16.40 -8.23
N TRP A 22 3.13 17.55 -7.79
CA TRP A 22 3.76 17.73 -6.50
C TRP A 22 2.77 17.61 -5.34
N PRO A 23 1.56 18.17 -5.42
CA PRO A 23 0.55 17.96 -4.40
C PRO A 23 0.17 16.49 -4.24
N ALA A 24 -0.02 15.77 -5.34
CA ALA A 24 -0.35 14.34 -5.32
C ALA A 24 0.80 13.52 -4.70
N LEU A 25 2.06 13.87 -5.01
CA LEU A 25 3.21 13.23 -4.40
C LEU A 25 3.28 13.49 -2.89
N LEU A 26 3.09 14.73 -2.44
CA LEU A 26 3.17 15.09 -1.03
C LEU A 26 2.07 14.43 -0.21
N THR A 27 0.86 14.33 -0.74
CA THR A 27 -0.23 13.61 -0.08
C THR A 27 0.03 12.11 -0.02
N ALA A 28 0.51 11.50 -1.11
CA ALA A 28 0.91 10.10 -1.09
C ALA A 28 2.05 9.83 -0.09
N LEU A 29 3.04 10.71 -0.02
CA LEU A 29 4.13 10.64 0.97
C LEU A 29 3.62 10.82 2.40
N GLY A 30 2.67 11.73 2.62
CA GLY A 30 2.04 11.93 3.92
C GLY A 30 1.29 10.67 4.37
N VAL A 31 0.52 10.06 3.47
CA VAL A 31 -0.16 8.77 3.71
C VAL A 31 0.86 7.67 3.99
N ALA A 32 1.93 7.57 3.20
CA ALA A 32 2.99 6.59 3.40
C ALA A 32 3.66 6.73 4.77
N ALA A 33 4.06 7.95 5.13
CA ALA A 33 4.71 8.25 6.40
C ALA A 33 3.81 7.91 7.59
N PHE A 34 2.53 8.23 7.51
CA PHE A 34 1.55 7.88 8.54
C PHE A 34 1.44 6.36 8.71
N LEU A 35 1.36 5.61 7.61
CA LEU A 35 1.25 4.15 7.66
C LEU A 35 2.52 3.50 8.21
N VAL A 36 3.70 4.00 7.81
CA VAL A 36 4.97 3.53 8.38
C VAL A 36 4.98 3.77 9.89
N MET A 37 4.58 4.94 10.35
CA MET A 37 4.50 5.25 11.78
C MET A 37 3.51 4.34 12.52
N GLN A 38 2.35 4.07 11.91
CA GLN A 38 1.35 3.13 12.43
C GLN A 38 1.92 1.72 12.55
N ASN A 39 2.65 1.23 11.54
CA ASN A 39 3.26 -0.09 11.56
C ASN A 39 4.35 -0.20 12.64
N VAL A 40 5.15 0.86 12.82
CA VAL A 40 6.15 0.94 13.89
C VAL A 40 5.47 0.88 15.26
N LEU A 41 4.44 1.71 15.48
CA LEU A 41 3.67 1.71 16.73
C LEU A 41 3.00 0.35 16.99
N SER A 42 2.37 -0.25 15.98
CA SER A 42 1.76 -1.57 16.12
C SER A 42 2.79 -2.63 16.47
N SER A 43 3.97 -2.61 15.86
CA SER A 43 5.05 -3.55 16.16
C SER A 43 5.56 -3.37 17.60
N LEU A 44 5.69 -2.13 18.07
CA LEU A 44 6.06 -1.83 19.45
C LEU A 44 5.00 -2.28 20.47
N VAL A 45 3.71 -2.16 20.14
CA VAL A 45 2.62 -2.63 21.00
C VAL A 45 2.61 -4.15 21.09
N THR A 46 2.73 -4.85 19.95
CA THR A 46 2.82 -6.32 19.93
C THR A 46 4.02 -6.81 20.73
N MET A 47 5.16 -6.12 20.61
CA MET A 47 6.35 -6.38 21.42
C MET A 47 6.08 -6.22 22.91
N LEU A 48 5.43 -5.14 23.32
CA LEU A 48 5.10 -4.91 24.73
C LEU A 48 4.22 -6.03 25.30
N GLY A 49 3.33 -6.58 24.49
CA GLY A 49 2.49 -7.73 24.86
C GLY A 49 3.25 -9.05 24.95
N LEU A 50 4.37 -9.18 24.24
CA LEU A 50 5.24 -10.37 24.27
C LEU A 50 6.28 -10.31 25.40
N ILE A 51 6.61 -9.12 25.91
CA ILE A 51 7.46 -8.94 27.10
C ILE A 51 6.70 -9.51 28.31
N GLY A 52 6.98 -10.77 28.65
CA GLY A 52 6.36 -11.48 29.76
C GLY A 52 5.72 -12.82 29.38
N THR A 53 5.61 -13.14 28.09
CA THR A 53 5.19 -14.47 27.64
C THR A 53 6.41 -15.34 27.41
N PRO A 54 6.61 -16.45 28.15
CA PRO A 54 7.68 -17.39 27.85
C PRO A 54 7.38 -18.06 26.50
N THR A 55 8.15 -17.72 25.47
CA THR A 55 8.06 -18.39 24.18
C THR A 55 8.83 -19.71 24.28
N GLN A 56 8.11 -20.83 24.34
CA GLN A 56 8.74 -22.14 24.20
C GLN A 56 8.88 -22.45 22.71
N THR A 57 10.10 -22.49 22.19
CA THR A 57 10.40 -23.05 20.87
C THR A 57 10.92 -24.47 21.07
N THR A 58 10.20 -25.46 20.52
CA THR A 58 10.66 -26.85 20.51
C THR A 58 11.53 -27.05 19.29
N VAL A 59 12.85 -27.14 19.50
CA VAL A 59 13.81 -27.51 18.45
C VAL A 59 14.28 -28.92 18.77
N ASP A 60 14.08 -29.85 17.82
CA ASP A 60 14.49 -31.27 17.94
C ASP A 60 13.95 -32.01 19.19
N GLY A 61 12.74 -31.67 19.64
CA GLY A 61 12.09 -32.34 20.78
C GLY A 61 12.68 -31.98 22.15
N LEU A 62 13.60 -31.02 22.21
CA LEU A 62 14.13 -30.44 23.43
C LEU A 62 13.49 -29.06 23.61
N GLU A 63 12.94 -28.78 24.79
CA GLU A 63 12.51 -27.43 25.16
C GLU A 63 13.77 -26.56 25.30
N GLN A 64 14.15 -25.86 24.23
CA GLN A 64 15.18 -24.85 24.29
C GLN A 64 14.55 -23.51 24.67
N LEU A 65 15.03 -22.92 25.76
CA LEU A 65 14.76 -21.52 26.07
C LEU A 65 15.60 -20.66 25.13
N GLU A 66 15.06 -20.36 23.95
CA GLU A 66 15.69 -19.44 23.02
C GLU A 66 15.47 -18.00 23.50
N VAL A 67 16.55 -17.27 23.77
CA VAL A 67 16.48 -15.83 24.01
C VAL A 67 16.24 -15.16 22.66
N ILE A 68 14.96 -14.99 22.32
CA ILE A 68 14.55 -14.27 21.12
C ILE A 68 15.16 -12.87 21.19
N HIS A 69 16.00 -12.54 20.22
CA HIS A 69 16.56 -11.20 20.09
C HIS A 69 15.44 -10.26 19.65
N VAL A 70 14.90 -9.54 20.63
CA VAL A 70 13.77 -8.61 20.50
C VAL A 70 13.98 -7.60 19.37
N SER A 71 15.23 -7.25 19.05
CA SER A 71 15.58 -6.35 17.95
C SER A 71 15.17 -6.85 16.57
N ASP A 72 15.34 -8.15 16.30
CA ASP A 72 15.27 -8.68 14.93
C ASP A 72 13.81 -8.80 14.47
N TYR A 73 12.93 -9.11 15.41
CA TYR A 73 11.50 -9.24 15.17
C TYR A 73 10.83 -7.87 14.91
N ILE A 74 11.33 -6.78 15.50
CA ILE A 74 10.84 -5.41 15.23
C ILE A 74 11.09 -5.04 13.78
N TRP A 75 12.34 -5.18 13.33
CA TRP A 75 12.73 -4.75 12.00
C TRP A 75 12.09 -5.62 10.93
N GLN A 76 12.01 -6.93 11.15
CA GLN A 76 11.34 -7.82 10.20
C GLN A 76 9.85 -7.48 10.07
N GLY A 77 9.12 -7.32 11.18
CA GLY A 77 7.70 -6.97 11.16
C GLY A 77 7.42 -5.63 10.48
N VAL A 78 8.20 -4.59 10.83
CA VAL A 78 8.06 -3.25 10.24
C VAL A 78 8.38 -3.27 8.74
N LEU A 79 9.48 -3.92 8.33
CA LEU A 79 9.88 -3.98 6.94
C LEU A 79 8.85 -4.74 6.10
N THR A 80 8.41 -5.90 6.57
CA THR A 80 7.41 -6.72 5.86
C THR A 80 6.10 -5.95 5.67
N GLN A 81 5.55 -5.33 6.72
CA GLN A 81 4.32 -4.56 6.59
C GLN A 81 4.48 -3.31 5.72
N THR A 82 5.64 -2.64 5.80
CA THR A 82 5.90 -1.45 4.99
C THR A 82 6.01 -1.79 3.50
N LEU A 83 6.68 -2.91 3.17
CA LEU A 83 6.85 -3.37 1.79
C LEU A 83 5.55 -3.92 1.20
N ILE A 84 4.76 -4.65 1.99
CA ILE A 84 3.55 -5.32 1.50
C ILE A 84 2.33 -4.40 1.50
N ILE A 85 2.23 -3.47 2.46
CA ILE A 85 1.02 -2.67 2.67
C ILE A 85 1.27 -1.19 2.37
N SER A 86 2.22 -0.57 3.08
CA SER A 86 2.38 0.90 3.03
C SER A 86 2.83 1.42 1.67
N LEU A 87 3.83 0.79 1.06
CA LEU A 87 4.35 1.20 -0.26
C LEU A 87 3.33 0.98 -1.38
N PRO A 88 2.69 -0.20 -1.50
CA PRO A 88 1.66 -0.44 -2.51
C PRO A 88 0.46 0.51 -2.38
N LEU A 89 0.01 0.79 -1.15
CA LEU A 89 -1.08 1.73 -0.93
C LEU A 89 -0.68 3.15 -1.34
N ALA A 90 0.48 3.63 -0.90
CA ALA A 90 0.97 4.96 -1.23
C ALA A 90 1.12 5.14 -2.74
N PHE A 91 1.62 4.10 -3.43
CA PHE A 91 1.70 4.08 -4.88
C PHE A 91 0.32 4.13 -5.53
N GLY A 92 -0.65 3.35 -5.05
CA GLY A 92 -2.03 3.36 -5.54
C GLY A 92 -2.72 4.72 -5.37
N VAL A 93 -2.53 5.35 -4.21
CA VAL A 93 -3.04 6.70 -3.92
C VAL A 93 -2.39 7.73 -4.83
N PHE A 94 -1.07 7.69 -5.00
CA PHE A 94 -0.33 8.55 -5.91
C PHE A 94 -0.83 8.44 -7.35
N VAL A 95 -0.87 7.21 -7.89
CA VAL A 95 -1.32 6.94 -9.25
C VAL A 95 -2.76 7.38 -9.46
N SER A 96 -3.63 7.20 -8.46
CA SER A 96 -5.04 7.57 -8.56
C SER A 96 -5.24 9.08 -8.57
N PHE A 97 -4.58 9.82 -7.68
CA PHE A 97 -4.69 11.30 -7.67
C PHE A 97 -3.94 11.94 -8.84
N TRP A 98 -2.94 11.27 -9.39
CA TRP A 98 -2.19 11.79 -10.53
C TRP A 98 -2.89 11.51 -11.87
N ILE A 99 -3.22 10.25 -12.14
CA ILE A 99 -3.63 9.78 -13.48
C ILE A 99 -5.15 9.68 -13.58
N LEU A 100 -5.80 9.02 -12.62
CA LEU A 100 -7.22 8.68 -12.74
C LEU A 100 -8.13 9.87 -12.42
N ALA A 101 -7.79 10.65 -11.40
CA ALA A 101 -8.74 11.62 -10.85
C ALA A 101 -8.01 12.86 -10.28
N PRO A 102 -7.37 13.68 -11.13
CA PRO A 102 -6.75 14.92 -10.67
C PRO A 102 -7.81 15.82 -10.03
N ILE A 103 -7.55 16.26 -8.80
CA ILE A 103 -8.48 17.08 -8.03
C ILE A 103 -8.30 18.55 -8.47
N GLY A 104 -9.21 19.03 -9.33
CA GLY A 104 -9.33 20.44 -9.70
C GLY A 104 -10.14 21.25 -8.66
N GLU A 105 -10.00 22.57 -8.71
CA GLU A 105 -10.62 23.50 -7.74
C GLU A 105 -12.16 23.55 -7.83
N GLU A 106 -12.69 23.35 -9.04
CA GLU A 106 -14.12 23.45 -9.36
C GLU A 106 -14.93 22.25 -8.88
N LEU A 107 -14.25 21.18 -8.46
CA LEU A 107 -14.94 20.00 -7.97
C LEU A 107 -15.59 20.26 -6.62
N GLN A 108 -16.86 19.86 -6.53
CA GLN A 108 -17.60 19.86 -5.28
C GLN A 108 -17.04 18.78 -4.34
N LEU A 109 -17.13 19.03 -3.04
CA LEU A 109 -16.63 18.12 -1.99
C LEU A 109 -17.08 16.66 -2.18
N ARG A 110 -18.31 16.44 -2.66
CA ARG A 110 -18.86 15.10 -2.95
C ARG A 110 -18.00 14.31 -3.95
N PHE A 111 -17.48 14.97 -4.98
CA PHE A 111 -16.66 14.32 -6.00
C PHE A 111 -15.23 14.08 -5.51
N VAL A 112 -14.71 14.96 -4.66
CA VAL A 112 -13.42 14.75 -3.99
C VAL A 112 -13.47 13.47 -3.14
N VAL A 113 -14.52 13.32 -2.32
CA VAL A 113 -14.71 12.11 -1.51
C VAL A 113 -14.84 10.87 -2.37
N ALA A 114 -15.67 10.89 -3.43
CA ALA A 114 -15.82 9.74 -4.32
C ALA A 114 -14.49 9.35 -5.00
N ARG A 115 -13.70 10.33 -5.44
CA ARG A 115 -12.38 10.11 -6.05
C ARG A 115 -11.36 9.57 -5.05
N SER A 116 -11.37 10.06 -3.80
CA SER A 116 -10.55 9.51 -2.72
C SER A 116 -10.92 8.07 -2.37
N VAL A 117 -12.22 7.73 -2.35
CA VAL A 117 -12.67 6.36 -2.12
C VAL A 117 -12.19 5.44 -3.25
N LEU A 118 -12.29 5.89 -4.51
CA LEU A 118 -11.77 5.14 -5.65
C LEU A 118 -10.25 4.97 -5.57
N ALA A 119 -9.51 5.99 -5.16
CA ALA A 119 -8.07 5.90 -4.94
C ALA A 119 -7.70 4.88 -3.85
N GLY A 120 -8.45 4.87 -2.74
CA GLY A 120 -8.31 3.86 -1.70
C GLY A 120 -8.59 2.44 -2.22
N ALA A 121 -9.64 2.29 -3.04
CA ALA A 121 -10.00 0.99 -3.62
C ALA A 121 -8.89 0.48 -4.56
N VAL A 122 -8.33 1.35 -5.40
CA VAL A 122 -7.17 1.01 -6.24
C VAL A 122 -5.97 0.59 -5.39
N GLY A 123 -5.67 1.33 -4.32
CA GLY A 123 -4.61 0.96 -3.37
C GLY A 123 -4.84 -0.43 -2.75
N ALA A 124 -6.08 -0.75 -2.38
CA ALA A 124 -6.44 -2.06 -1.83
C ALA A 124 -6.28 -3.20 -2.83
N VAL A 125 -6.64 -2.98 -4.11
CA VAL A 125 -6.38 -3.97 -5.17
C VAL A 125 -4.88 -4.21 -5.34
N ILE A 126 -4.05 -3.17 -5.28
CA ILE A 126 -2.60 -3.33 -5.37
C ILE A 126 -2.06 -4.11 -4.17
N ILE A 127 -2.51 -3.81 -2.94
CA ILE A 127 -2.15 -4.59 -1.74
C ILE A 127 -2.51 -6.05 -1.92
N PHE A 128 -3.73 -6.34 -2.38
CA PHE A 128 -4.18 -7.71 -2.62
C PHE A 128 -3.25 -8.45 -3.58
N LEU A 129 -2.91 -7.82 -4.72
CA LEU A 129 -1.99 -8.39 -5.70
C LEU A 129 -0.61 -8.64 -5.10
N VAL A 130 -0.05 -7.67 -4.36
CA VAL A 130 1.26 -7.81 -3.72
C VAL A 130 1.25 -8.93 -2.69
N ALA A 131 0.22 -9.01 -1.84
CA ALA A 131 0.09 -10.05 -0.82
C ALA A 131 -0.04 -11.46 -1.44
N VAL A 132 -0.83 -11.62 -2.50
CA VAL A 132 -0.96 -12.90 -3.23
C VAL A 132 0.37 -13.30 -3.88
N ILE A 133 1.09 -12.35 -4.49
CA ILE A 133 2.40 -12.61 -5.09
C ILE A 133 3.42 -12.99 -4.00
N SER A 134 3.43 -12.29 -2.86
CA SER A 134 4.31 -12.64 -1.73
C SER A 134 4.03 -14.03 -1.18
N ALA A 135 2.76 -14.43 -1.06
CA ALA A 135 2.39 -15.78 -0.64
C ALA A 135 2.86 -16.83 -1.66
N LEU A 136 2.72 -16.55 -2.95
CA LEU A 136 3.20 -17.43 -4.01
C LEU A 136 4.73 -17.59 -3.95
N VAL A 137 5.49 -16.51 -3.81
CA VAL A 137 6.95 -16.55 -3.71
C VAL A 137 7.39 -17.33 -2.47
N GLY A 138 6.78 -17.09 -1.31
CA GLY A 138 7.09 -17.83 -0.08
C GLY A 138 6.81 -19.34 -0.20
N SER A 139 5.77 -19.74 -0.95
CA SER A 139 5.47 -21.15 -1.23
C SER A 139 6.52 -21.83 -2.12
N ILE A 140 7.20 -21.07 -2.99
CA ILE A 140 8.27 -21.56 -3.86
C ILE A 140 9.57 -21.71 -3.07
N GLU A 141 9.94 -20.71 -2.26
CA GLU A 141 11.18 -20.70 -1.47
C GLU A 141 11.22 -21.78 -0.38
N SER A 142 10.07 -22.10 0.22
CA SER A 142 9.93 -23.17 1.22
C SER A 142 9.96 -24.59 0.64
N GLY A 143 10.21 -24.74 -0.67
CA GLY A 143 10.36 -26.04 -1.34
C GLY A 143 9.05 -26.79 -1.62
N GLY A 144 7.89 -26.20 -1.28
CA GLY A 144 6.60 -26.89 -1.19
C GLY A 144 6.04 -27.46 -2.50
N ILE A 145 6.41 -26.91 -3.66
CA ILE A 145 5.91 -27.41 -4.96
C ILE A 145 6.57 -28.73 -5.37
N LEU A 146 7.78 -29.01 -4.88
CA LEU A 146 8.55 -30.22 -5.26
C LEU A 146 8.71 -31.23 -4.11
N SER A 147 8.62 -30.81 -2.84
CA SER A 147 8.83 -31.68 -1.68
C SER A 147 7.55 -32.26 -1.08
N SER A 148 6.39 -31.65 -1.32
CA SER A 148 5.14 -32.06 -0.67
C SER A 148 4.25 -32.88 -1.63
N TRP A 149 4.26 -34.20 -1.45
CA TRP A 149 3.35 -35.15 -2.11
C TRP A 149 1.94 -35.12 -1.48
N SER A 150 1.63 -34.08 -0.71
CA SER A 150 0.32 -33.81 -0.14
C SER A 150 -0.56 -33.13 -1.17
N PHE A 151 -1.54 -33.88 -1.66
CA PHE A 151 -2.68 -33.39 -2.43
C PHE A 151 -3.46 -32.32 -1.63
N SER A 152 -3.04 -31.05 -1.66
CA SER A 152 -3.95 -29.90 -1.83
C SER A 152 -3.21 -28.55 -1.94
N PRO A 153 -2.31 -28.35 -2.92
CA PRO A 153 -1.73 -27.02 -3.19
C PRO A 153 -2.81 -25.95 -3.45
N TYR A 154 -4.02 -26.36 -3.83
CA TYR A 154 -5.18 -25.49 -4.01
C TYR A 154 -5.78 -24.99 -2.69
N ALA A 155 -5.77 -25.78 -1.61
CA ALA A 155 -6.35 -25.36 -0.33
C ALA A 155 -5.47 -24.30 0.36
N ASP A 156 -4.15 -24.49 0.36
CA ASP A 156 -3.21 -23.54 0.97
C ASP A 156 -3.15 -22.23 0.20
N PHE A 157 -3.20 -22.30 -1.14
CA PHE A 157 -3.33 -21.11 -1.98
C PHE A 157 -4.64 -20.38 -1.72
N PHE A 158 -5.77 -21.09 -1.64
CA PHE A 158 -7.08 -20.48 -1.42
C PHE A 158 -7.16 -19.81 -0.03
N SER A 159 -6.66 -20.48 1.00
CA SER A 159 -6.54 -19.91 2.35
C SER A 159 -5.70 -18.62 2.34
N SER A 160 -4.54 -18.65 1.67
CA SER A 160 -3.65 -17.49 1.53
C SER A 160 -4.31 -16.35 0.73
N ALA A 161 -5.05 -16.66 -0.33
CA ALA A 161 -5.77 -15.68 -1.13
C ALA A 161 -6.92 -15.05 -0.34
N LEU A 162 -7.66 -15.83 0.46
CA LEU A 162 -8.67 -15.30 1.38
C LEU A 162 -8.04 -14.41 2.44
N GLN A 163 -6.92 -14.81 3.03
CA GLN A 163 -6.19 -13.99 3.98
C GLN A 163 -5.71 -12.68 3.34
N ALA A 164 -5.17 -12.72 2.12
CA ALA A 164 -4.78 -11.53 1.37
C ALA A 164 -5.98 -10.62 1.08
N LEU A 165 -7.14 -11.18 0.73
CA LEU A 165 -8.36 -10.42 0.49
C LEU A 165 -8.87 -9.73 1.77
N THR A 166 -8.94 -10.47 2.89
CA THR A 166 -9.35 -9.90 4.18
C THR A 166 -8.38 -8.80 4.64
N THR A 167 -7.08 -8.99 4.41
CA THR A 167 -6.06 -7.98 4.69
C THR A 167 -6.26 -6.74 3.84
N ALA A 168 -6.44 -6.89 2.52
CA ALA A 168 -6.67 -5.78 1.60
C ALA A 168 -7.96 -5.01 1.93
N LEU A 169 -9.05 -5.71 2.23
CA LEU A 169 -10.32 -5.10 2.64
C LEU A 169 -10.20 -4.40 4.00
N GLY A 170 -9.52 -5.01 4.96
CA GLY A 170 -9.23 -4.40 6.25
C GLY A 170 -8.43 -3.10 6.05
N SER A 171 -7.32 -3.16 5.33
CA SER A 171 -6.50 -2.00 5.00
C SER A 171 -7.30 -0.93 4.27
N PHE A 172 -8.18 -1.30 3.32
CA PHE A 172 -9.07 -0.35 2.66
C PHE A 172 -9.92 0.41 3.67
N VAL A 173 -10.69 -0.29 4.50
CA VAL A 173 -11.60 0.32 5.47
C VAL A 173 -10.86 1.19 6.49
N PHE A 174 -9.71 0.71 6.98
CA PHE A 174 -8.89 1.45 7.94
C PHE A 174 -8.23 2.70 7.36
N THR A 175 -7.79 2.65 6.10
CA THR A 175 -7.08 3.77 5.45
C THR A 175 -8.03 4.75 4.76
N LEU A 176 -9.30 4.38 4.54
CA LEU A 176 -10.30 5.20 3.87
C LEU A 176 -10.42 6.61 4.47
N PRO A 177 -10.54 6.80 5.81
CA PRO A 177 -10.62 8.14 6.39
C PRO A 177 -9.37 8.97 6.12
N LEU A 178 -8.19 8.34 6.14
CA LEU A 178 -6.91 8.99 5.87
C LEU A 178 -6.78 9.41 4.40
N VAL A 179 -7.20 8.56 3.46
CA VAL A 179 -7.18 8.86 2.03
C VAL A 179 -8.20 9.96 1.68
N ILE A 180 -9.38 9.95 2.32
CA ILE A 180 -10.34 11.05 2.21
C ILE A 180 -9.71 12.34 2.74
N LEU A 181 -9.12 12.32 3.94
CA LEU A 181 -8.49 13.49 4.53
C LEU A 181 -7.37 14.04 3.62
N GLY A 182 -6.54 13.15 3.07
CA GLY A 182 -5.49 13.51 2.12
C GLY A 182 -6.04 14.17 0.85
N GLY A 183 -7.13 13.64 0.28
CA GLY A 183 -7.81 14.23 -0.86
C GLY A 183 -8.47 15.59 -0.55
N VAL A 184 -9.08 15.73 0.63
CA VAL A 184 -9.67 17.00 1.09
C VAL A 184 -8.58 18.05 1.33
N LEU A 185 -7.46 17.69 1.95
CA LEU A 185 -6.30 18.57 2.12
C LEU A 185 -5.70 19.00 0.78
N LEU A 186 -5.62 18.08 -0.18
CA LEU A 186 -5.16 18.41 -1.52
C LEU A 186 -6.11 19.41 -2.19
N TRP A 187 -7.42 19.17 -2.09
CA TRP A 187 -8.45 20.04 -2.63
C TRP A 187 -8.48 21.43 -1.98
N THR A 188 -8.33 21.52 -0.66
CA THR A 188 -8.24 22.82 0.00
C THR A 188 -6.96 23.53 -0.41
N TRP A 189 -5.84 22.83 -0.53
CA TRP A 189 -4.59 23.42 -0.95
C TRP A 189 -4.64 23.95 -2.38
N THR A 190 -5.19 23.18 -3.34
CA THR A 190 -5.34 23.64 -4.72
C THR A 190 -6.17 24.92 -4.77
N ARG A 191 -7.34 24.94 -4.10
CA ARG A 191 -8.22 26.11 -3.97
C ARG A 191 -7.58 27.40 -3.46
N HIS A 192 -6.50 27.30 -2.68
CA HIS A 192 -5.80 28.48 -2.15
C HIS A 192 -4.60 28.90 -3.01
N THR A 193 -4.10 28.01 -3.85
CA THR A 193 -2.86 28.21 -4.61
C THR A 193 -3.13 28.59 -6.06
N ASP A 194 -4.21 28.11 -6.65
CA ASP A 194 -4.56 28.43 -8.03
C ASP A 194 -5.61 29.56 -8.08
N ARG A 195 -5.39 30.51 -9.01
CA ARG A 195 -6.37 31.49 -9.45
C ARG A 195 -6.66 31.12 -10.90
N GLU A 196 -7.91 30.75 -11.17
CA GLU A 196 -8.53 30.55 -12.50
C GLU A 196 -7.77 29.59 -13.44
N HIS A 197 -7.91 28.27 -13.30
CA HIS A 197 -7.47 27.33 -14.34
C HIS A 197 -8.49 26.21 -14.59
N ASP A 198 -8.79 26.01 -15.88
CA ASP A 198 -9.76 25.06 -16.43
C ASP A 198 -9.33 23.59 -16.21
N PRO A 199 -10.05 22.80 -15.38
CA PRO A 199 -9.67 21.44 -15.03
C PRO A 199 -10.07 20.43 -16.12
N SER A 200 -9.28 20.30 -17.19
CA SER A 200 -9.46 19.24 -18.20
C SER A 200 -8.74 17.94 -17.80
N GLY A 201 -9.49 16.98 -17.24
CA GLY A 201 -9.05 15.62 -16.98
C GLY A 201 -9.45 14.64 -18.10
N ILE A 202 -8.71 13.52 -18.24
CA ILE A 202 -9.00 12.47 -19.26
C ILE A 202 -10.41 11.87 -19.11
N LEU A 203 -10.99 11.91 -17.91
CA LEU A 203 -12.36 11.44 -17.67
C LEU A 203 -13.45 12.48 -18.00
N ASP A 204 -13.10 13.74 -18.29
CA ASP A 204 -14.04 14.79 -18.71
C ASP A 204 -14.04 15.03 -20.25
N GLU A 205 -13.17 14.34 -21.00
CA GLU A 205 -13.12 14.40 -22.47
C GLU A 205 -14.04 13.36 -23.17
N VAL A 206 -14.83 12.59 -22.41
CA VAL A 206 -15.70 11.51 -22.95
C VAL A 206 -17.18 11.79 -22.68
#